data_AF-A0A3S1NTF2-F1
#
_entry.id   AF-A0A3S1NTF2-F1
#
_cell.length_a   1.000
_cell.length_b   1.000
_cell.length_c   1.000
_cell.angle_alpha   90.00
_cell.angle_beta   90.00
_cell.angle_gamma   90.00
#
_symmetry.space_group_name_H-M   'P 1'
#
loop_
_entity.id
_entity.type
_entity.pdbx_description
1 polymer ?
#
loop_
_entity_poly.entity_id
_entity_poly.type
_entity_poly.pdbx_seq_one_letter_code
_entity_poly.pdbx_strand_id
1 'polypeptide(L)'
;MAAHGFNDYVFERRVERGRPDGTTEAGRIDLYKRGCFILEAKQSRLRGGKKAVSEGQMDLFATPERGATDTTVSGLDHVMVQARRQAERYAASLPSDHPYPPFIIACDVGRAIELYADFSGHGRHYAQFPDARQFRIELSHLASQGIRELLRAVWEQPQSLDPAQKTAKVTREIAGQLAEISKALEGRGFEARDVAVFLMRCLFTMFVEDVGLLRKKGFTELLTKCLVDPTRFTFEIDDLWLHMDRGDYSPGIGERLLRFNGKLFKNAVSLPLTKDEIRRLRDASDADWRDLEPAIFGTLFEQALDPIERKRLGAHYTPRTYVERVVDATIIEPLTEDWVGHQSAAERAIRNGSTAAAIHEVEDFLRHLASVRVLDPACGTGNFLYVALRRMKQLEGEALKLLQDIGGEEAVARVAGISVKPDQFFGMELNKRAVEIAELVLWIGYIQWHMRTRSTVPPEPVLGSSDHVQAKDALITWAGYPHPQLKRDALGKPVADGQGNELYVYPNAISADWPEADFIVGNPPFVGGKDIRGRLGAGYAEALWSANPKVNPAADFVMYWWDHAAELLVRKGTRLRRFGFVTTNSITQVFQRRVLERRLADASPVSLVLAIPDHPWTKASKDAAAVR
;
A
#
# COMPACT_ATOMS: atom_id res chain seq x y z
N MET A 1 -7.33 46.93 -5.71
CA MET A 1 -7.33 45.46 -5.87
C MET A 1 -7.13 44.86 -4.49
N ALA A 2 -8.16 44.21 -3.93
CA ALA A 2 -8.04 43.60 -2.60
C ALA A 2 -6.94 42.54 -2.62
N ALA A 3 -6.07 42.52 -1.61
CA ALA A 3 -5.02 41.53 -1.50
C ALA A 3 -5.65 40.16 -1.18
N HIS A 4 -5.96 39.36 -2.21
CA HIS A 4 -6.58 38.04 -2.11
C HIS A 4 -5.70 36.97 -1.41
N GLY A 5 -4.53 37.34 -0.88
CA GLY A 5 -3.58 36.43 -0.23
C GLY A 5 -4.09 35.81 1.08
N PHE A 6 -5.00 36.48 1.79
CA PHE A 6 -5.53 36.02 3.09
C PHE A 6 -6.93 35.39 2.99
N ASN A 7 -7.50 35.24 1.78
CA ASN A 7 -8.84 34.68 1.64
C ASN A 7 -8.79 33.15 1.48
N ASP A 8 -9.47 32.47 2.40
CA ASP A 8 -9.59 31.02 2.48
C ASP A 8 -10.60 30.43 1.49
N TYR A 9 -11.37 31.25 0.77
CA TYR A 9 -12.15 30.83 -0.38
C TYR A 9 -12.21 31.94 -1.44
N VAL A 10 -11.42 31.82 -2.51
CA VAL A 10 -11.20 32.94 -3.44
C VAL A 10 -10.82 32.49 -4.85
N PHE A 11 -11.23 33.29 -5.84
CA PHE A 11 -10.68 33.22 -7.19
C PHE A 11 -9.32 33.94 -7.26
N GLU A 12 -8.46 33.54 -8.19
CA GLU A 12 -7.19 34.21 -8.46
C GLU A 12 -6.29 34.31 -7.20
N ARG A 13 -6.22 33.24 -6.40
CA ARG A 13 -5.41 33.24 -5.17
C ARG A 13 -3.94 33.36 -5.53
N ARG A 14 -3.27 34.39 -5.04
CA ARG A 14 -1.84 34.58 -5.20
C ARG A 14 -1.06 33.56 -4.37
N VAL A 15 -0.07 32.93 -4.99
CA VAL A 15 0.93 32.07 -4.36
C VAL A 15 2.32 32.51 -4.80
N GLU A 16 3.32 32.28 -3.96
CA GLU A 16 4.71 32.65 -4.26
C GLU A 16 5.56 31.39 -4.24
N ARG A 17 6.31 31.17 -5.33
CA ARG A 17 7.11 29.98 -5.53
C ARG A 17 8.59 30.31 -5.39
N GLY A 18 9.28 29.68 -4.44
CA GLY A 18 10.74 29.75 -4.36
C GLY A 18 11.40 29.01 -5.54
N ARG A 19 12.34 29.67 -6.19
CA ARG A 19 13.24 29.09 -7.19
C ARG A 19 14.54 28.62 -6.54
N PRO A 20 15.26 27.65 -7.13
CA PRO A 20 16.53 27.15 -6.59
C PRO A 20 17.62 28.23 -6.45
N ASP A 21 17.50 29.34 -7.20
CA ASP A 21 18.38 30.50 -7.17
C ASP A 21 18.05 31.51 -6.04
N GLY A 22 17.04 31.22 -5.21
CA GLY A 22 16.60 32.06 -4.11
C GLY A 22 15.59 33.16 -4.50
N THR A 23 15.20 33.26 -5.78
CA THR A 23 14.17 34.21 -6.23
C THR A 23 12.75 33.64 -6.08
N THR A 24 11.74 34.49 -5.99
CA THR A 24 10.33 34.06 -5.92
C THR A 24 9.56 34.41 -7.19
N GLU A 25 8.80 33.44 -7.70
CA GLU A 25 7.90 33.61 -8.84
C GLU A 25 6.45 33.67 -8.36
N ALA A 26 5.72 34.71 -8.75
CA ALA A 26 4.31 34.86 -8.39
C ALA A 26 3.43 33.98 -9.31
N GLY A 27 2.64 33.10 -8.70
CA GLY A 27 1.60 32.32 -9.36
C GLY A 27 0.19 32.73 -8.91
N ARG A 28 -0.82 32.29 -9.66
CA ARG A 28 -2.23 32.47 -9.29
C ARG A 28 -3.01 31.19 -9.50
N ILE A 29 -3.75 30.80 -8.48
CA ILE A 29 -4.68 29.67 -8.51
C ILE A 29 -6.03 30.21 -8.97
N ASP A 30 -6.65 29.58 -9.97
CA ASP A 30 -7.94 30.04 -10.51
C ASP A 30 -9.04 30.05 -9.45
N LEU A 31 -9.20 28.96 -8.68
CA LEU A 31 -10.09 28.92 -7.53
C LEU A 31 -9.50 28.07 -6.40
N TYR A 32 -9.48 28.63 -5.20
CA TYR A 32 -8.95 27.97 -4.01
C TYR A 32 -9.95 27.98 -2.87
N LYS A 33 -10.11 26.84 -2.19
CA LYS A 33 -10.77 26.77 -0.88
C LYS A 33 -9.91 26.01 0.13
N ARG A 34 -9.54 26.67 1.24
CA ARG A 34 -8.68 26.12 2.29
C ARG A 34 -9.25 24.82 2.84
N GLY A 35 -8.39 23.81 2.94
CA GLY A 35 -8.75 22.48 3.42
C GLY A 35 -9.70 21.70 2.50
N CYS A 36 -10.03 22.22 1.31
CA CYS A 36 -10.94 21.56 0.38
C CYS A 36 -10.30 21.23 -0.96
N PHE A 37 -10.01 22.25 -1.78
CA PHE A 37 -9.51 22.01 -3.11
C PHE A 37 -8.67 23.17 -3.65
N ILE A 38 -7.81 22.82 -4.62
CA ILE A 38 -7.31 23.72 -5.64
C ILE A 38 -8.00 23.36 -6.95
N LEU A 39 -8.53 24.35 -7.66
CA LEU A 39 -9.07 24.19 -8.99
C LEU A 39 -8.25 25.01 -9.98
N GLU A 40 -7.80 24.34 -11.04
CA GLU A 40 -7.18 24.96 -12.21
C GLU A 40 -8.12 24.78 -13.41
N ALA A 41 -8.49 25.89 -14.02
CA ALA A 41 -9.37 25.95 -15.17
C ALA A 41 -8.55 26.11 -16.45
N LYS A 42 -8.93 25.37 -17.48
CA LYS A 42 -8.48 25.57 -18.85
C LYS A 42 -9.71 25.72 -19.74
N GLN A 43 -9.49 26.27 -20.92
CA GLN A 43 -10.51 26.34 -21.95
C GLN A 43 -9.94 25.68 -23.20
N SER A 44 -10.34 24.45 -23.46
CA SER A 44 -10.03 23.78 -24.71
C SER A 44 -10.74 24.51 -25.86
N ARG A 45 -10.12 24.52 -27.05
CA ARG A 45 -10.68 25.23 -28.22
C ARG A 45 -11.92 24.48 -28.71
N LEU A 46 -13.11 24.90 -28.28
CA LEU A 46 -14.38 24.45 -28.84
C LEU A 46 -14.42 24.72 -30.36
N ARG A 47 -14.86 23.73 -31.14
CA ARG A 47 -15.07 23.87 -32.59
C ARG A 47 -16.09 25.00 -32.81
N GLY A 48 -15.70 26.06 -33.53
CA GLY A 48 -16.53 27.24 -33.78
C GLY A 48 -16.32 28.45 -32.83
N GLY A 49 -15.41 28.38 -31.86
CA GLY A 49 -15.09 29.52 -30.97
C GLY A 49 -14.13 30.54 -31.60
N LYS A 50 -14.09 31.77 -31.08
CA LYS A 50 -13.24 32.90 -31.56
C LYS A 50 -11.71 32.64 -31.59
N LYS A 51 -11.24 31.48 -31.12
CA LYS A 51 -9.84 30.99 -31.20
C LYS A 51 -9.70 29.67 -31.98
N ALA A 52 -10.68 29.32 -32.81
CA ALA A 52 -10.60 28.19 -33.73
C ALA A 52 -9.57 28.47 -34.84
N VAL A 53 -8.90 27.42 -35.32
CA VAL A 53 -8.01 27.50 -36.49
C VAL A 53 -8.85 27.91 -37.69
N SER A 54 -8.37 28.91 -38.43
CA SER A 54 -8.93 29.28 -39.73
C SER A 54 -8.87 28.08 -40.67
N GLU A 55 -10.01 27.51 -41.03
CA GLU A 55 -10.14 26.65 -42.21
C GLU A 55 -9.83 27.51 -43.44
N GLY A 56 -8.56 27.51 -43.85
CA GLY A 56 -8.05 28.45 -44.84
C GLY A 56 -6.91 27.90 -45.69
N GLN A 57 -7.01 26.63 -46.10
CA GLN A 57 -6.58 26.11 -47.40
C GLN A 57 -6.90 24.62 -47.45
N MET A 58 -8.15 24.30 -47.82
CA MET A 58 -8.46 22.97 -48.34
C MET A 58 -7.84 22.87 -49.74
N ASP A 59 -6.90 21.95 -49.89
CA ASP A 59 -6.38 21.54 -51.18
C ASP A 59 -7.51 20.88 -51.98
N LEU A 60 -7.81 21.40 -53.17
CA LEU A 60 -9.02 21.09 -53.94
C LEU A 60 -9.01 19.69 -54.59
N PHE A 61 -8.08 18.81 -54.20
CA PHE A 61 -7.83 17.50 -54.82
C PHE A 61 -7.77 16.31 -53.86
N ALA A 62 -8.08 16.46 -52.57
CA ALA A 62 -8.16 15.32 -51.65
C ALA A 62 -9.59 14.74 -51.60
N THR A 63 -9.79 13.57 -52.21
CA THR A 63 -11.01 12.75 -52.04
C THR A 63 -11.19 12.32 -50.58
N PRO A 64 -12.42 12.28 -50.05
CA PRO A 64 -12.68 11.95 -48.65
C PRO A 64 -12.65 10.43 -48.44
N GLU A 65 -11.56 9.90 -47.88
CA GLU A 65 -11.61 8.56 -47.30
C GLU A 65 -12.40 8.60 -45.98
N ARG A 66 -13.46 7.79 -45.95
CA ARG A 66 -14.27 7.51 -44.77
C ARG A 66 -13.42 6.73 -43.77
N GLY A 67 -13.00 7.38 -42.68
CA GLY A 67 -12.34 6.70 -41.57
C GLY A 67 -11.58 7.62 -40.63
N ALA A 68 -12.10 8.80 -40.28
CA ALA A 68 -11.49 9.63 -39.24
C ALA A 68 -12.00 9.15 -37.87
N THR A 69 -11.26 8.23 -37.26
CA THR A 69 -11.34 7.99 -35.82
C THR A 69 -10.93 9.25 -35.05
N ASP A 70 -11.57 9.41 -33.90
CA ASP A 70 -11.68 10.62 -33.08
C ASP A 70 -10.33 11.11 -32.52
N THR A 71 -9.58 11.86 -33.33
CA THR A 71 -8.29 12.49 -32.96
C THR A 71 -8.45 13.67 -31.98
N THR A 72 -9.67 13.96 -31.50
CA THR A 72 -9.94 15.09 -30.58
C THR A 72 -9.73 14.75 -29.11
N VAL A 73 -9.71 13.46 -28.74
CA VAL A 73 -9.57 12.99 -27.36
C VAL A 73 -8.15 13.24 -26.81
N SER A 74 -7.12 12.99 -27.62
CA SER A 74 -5.71 13.14 -27.22
C SER A 74 -5.32 14.58 -26.83
N GLY A 75 -5.88 15.59 -27.50
CA GLY A 75 -5.61 16.99 -27.18
C GLY A 75 -6.27 17.47 -25.88
N LEU A 76 -7.44 16.90 -25.55
CA LEU A 76 -8.17 17.19 -24.32
C LEU A 76 -7.41 16.67 -23.10
N ASP A 77 -6.94 15.42 -23.16
CA ASP A 77 -6.21 14.79 -22.07
C ASP A 77 -4.94 15.57 -21.71
N HIS A 78 -4.21 16.08 -22.71
CA HIS A 78 -3.02 16.89 -22.47
C HIS A 78 -3.33 18.21 -21.74
N VAL A 79 -4.40 18.92 -22.11
CA VAL A 79 -4.80 20.17 -21.44
C VAL A 79 -5.18 19.91 -19.98
N MET A 80 -5.90 18.82 -19.71
CA MET A 80 -6.32 18.45 -18.37
C MET A 80 -5.15 17.97 -17.50
N VAL A 81 -4.22 17.19 -18.06
CA VAL A 81 -2.97 16.80 -17.38
C VAL A 81 -2.13 18.02 -17.01
N GLN A 82 -2.01 19.00 -17.92
CA GLN A 82 -1.31 20.26 -17.61
C GLN A 82 -1.99 21.05 -16.50
N ALA A 83 -3.32 21.11 -16.50
CA ALA A 83 -4.09 21.77 -15.45
C ALA A 83 -3.85 21.09 -14.09
N ARG A 84 -3.92 19.75 -14.04
CA ARG A 84 -3.59 18.97 -12.84
C ARG A 84 -2.19 19.26 -12.33
N ARG A 85 -1.16 19.13 -13.19
CA ARG A 85 0.25 19.37 -12.79
C ARG A 85 0.49 20.81 -12.32
N GLN A 86 -0.26 21.77 -12.85
CA GLN A 86 -0.21 23.15 -12.39
C GLN A 86 -0.83 23.30 -10.99
N ALA A 87 -2.01 22.72 -10.76
CA ALA A 87 -2.64 22.66 -9.46
C ALA A 87 -1.77 21.96 -8.40
N GLU A 88 -1.11 20.85 -8.75
CA GLU A 88 -0.19 20.12 -7.84
C GLU A 88 1.00 20.99 -7.42
N ARG A 89 1.59 21.75 -8.37
CA ARG A 89 2.65 22.72 -8.07
C ARG A 89 2.16 23.85 -7.17
N TYR A 90 0.92 24.29 -7.33
CA TYR A 90 0.33 25.30 -6.45
C TYR A 90 0.06 24.79 -5.05
N ALA A 91 -0.35 23.53 -4.90
CA ALA A 91 -0.46 22.87 -3.60
C ALA A 91 0.86 22.98 -2.81
N ALA A 92 2.00 22.72 -3.46
CA ALA A 92 3.33 22.84 -2.85
C ALA A 92 3.77 24.29 -2.56
N SER A 93 3.08 25.29 -3.13
CA SER A 93 3.37 26.72 -2.97
C SER A 93 2.38 27.41 -2.02
N LEU A 94 1.50 26.65 -1.35
CA LEU A 94 0.61 27.20 -0.34
C LEU A 94 1.40 27.66 0.90
N PRO A 95 0.86 28.62 1.67
CA PRO A 95 1.45 29.01 2.96
C PRO A 95 1.61 27.80 3.90
N SER A 96 2.64 27.82 4.74
CA SER A 96 2.98 26.69 5.63
C SER A 96 1.92 26.38 6.70
N ASP A 97 1.04 27.33 7.00
CA ASP A 97 -0.11 27.19 7.91
C ASP A 97 -1.39 26.70 7.21
N HIS A 98 -1.34 26.49 5.89
CA HIS A 98 -2.41 25.88 5.12
C HIS A 98 -2.13 24.37 4.96
N PRO A 99 -3.12 23.50 5.25
CA PRO A 99 -2.99 22.10 4.90
C PRO A 99 -3.00 21.95 3.38
N TYR A 100 -2.31 20.92 2.89
CA TYR A 100 -2.54 20.49 1.51
C TYR A 100 -4.01 20.15 1.32
N PRO A 101 -4.64 20.62 0.22
CA PRO A 101 -6.05 20.37 -0.01
C PRO A 101 -6.28 18.87 -0.28
N PRO A 102 -7.38 18.28 0.20
CA PRO A 102 -7.71 16.90 -0.15
C PRO A 102 -7.96 16.68 -1.63
N PHE A 103 -8.38 17.73 -2.37
CA PHE A 103 -8.69 17.63 -3.80
C PHE A 103 -7.87 18.59 -4.67
N ILE A 104 -7.52 18.10 -5.85
CA ILE A 104 -7.18 18.89 -7.02
C ILE A 104 -8.26 18.70 -8.06
N ILE A 105 -8.70 19.81 -8.65
CA ILE A 105 -9.73 19.83 -9.67
C ILE A 105 -9.10 20.42 -10.94
N ALA A 106 -9.01 19.61 -11.99
CA ALA A 106 -8.76 20.13 -13.33
C ALA A 106 -10.12 20.37 -14.00
N CYS A 107 -10.36 21.56 -14.51
CA CYS A 107 -11.63 21.93 -15.11
C CYS A 107 -11.43 22.41 -16.55
N ASP A 108 -12.03 21.73 -17.52
CA ASP A 108 -12.19 22.29 -18.86
C ASP A 108 -13.54 23.01 -18.93
N VAL A 109 -13.48 24.33 -18.94
CA VAL A 109 -14.65 25.20 -18.81
C VAL A 109 -15.61 24.94 -19.99
N GLY A 110 -16.78 24.43 -19.64
CA GLY A 110 -17.81 24.09 -20.63
C GLY A 110 -17.71 22.68 -21.20
N ARG A 111 -16.91 21.78 -20.60
CA ARG A 111 -16.79 20.39 -21.08
C ARG A 111 -16.76 19.35 -19.95
N ALA A 112 -15.76 19.41 -19.07
CA ALA A 112 -15.54 18.37 -18.07
C ALA A 112 -14.83 18.88 -16.81
N ILE A 113 -15.08 18.19 -15.69
CA ILE A 113 -14.42 18.38 -14.41
C ILE A 113 -13.73 17.06 -14.05
N GLU A 114 -12.44 17.12 -13.74
CA GLU A 114 -11.68 15.96 -13.25
C GLU A 114 -11.33 16.12 -11.79
N LEU A 115 -11.58 15.08 -11.01
CA LEU A 115 -11.30 15.04 -9.58
C LEU A 115 -10.08 14.16 -9.30
N TYR A 116 -9.13 14.74 -8.57
CA TYR A 116 -7.98 14.03 -8.04
C TYR A 116 -7.91 14.23 -6.54
N ALA A 117 -7.69 13.15 -5.77
CA ALA A 117 -7.72 13.19 -4.31
C ALA A 117 -6.41 12.73 -3.67
N ASP A 118 -5.99 13.44 -2.64
CA ASP A 118 -4.96 13.05 -1.68
C ASP A 118 -5.46 13.28 -0.25
N PHE A 119 -6.12 12.26 0.31
CA PHE A 119 -6.65 12.32 1.68
C PHE A 119 -5.55 12.24 2.75
N SER A 120 -4.30 11.94 2.39
CA SER A 120 -3.17 11.92 3.34
C SER A 120 -2.84 13.33 3.86
N GLY A 121 -3.18 14.36 3.07
CA GLY A 121 -2.91 15.76 3.40
C GLY A 121 -1.44 16.15 3.22
N HIS A 122 -0.69 15.43 2.38
CA HIS A 122 0.72 15.70 2.09
C HIS A 122 0.96 16.35 0.73
N GLY A 123 -0.04 16.35 -0.14
CA GLY A 123 -0.01 16.99 -1.45
C GLY A 123 1.02 16.41 -2.40
N ARG A 124 1.37 15.14 -2.18
CA ARG A 124 2.43 14.44 -2.93
C ARG A 124 1.87 13.52 -4.00
N HIS A 125 0.66 12.98 -3.81
CA HIS A 125 0.11 11.97 -4.72
C HIS A 125 -1.42 12.09 -4.84
N TYR A 126 -1.87 13.02 -5.69
CA TYR A 126 -3.28 13.16 -6.02
C TYR A 126 -3.70 12.11 -7.04
N ALA A 127 -4.44 11.11 -6.60
CA ALA A 127 -4.92 10.04 -7.45
C ALA A 127 -6.26 10.37 -8.12
N GLN A 128 -6.55 9.79 -9.28
CA GLN A 128 -7.89 9.84 -9.92
C GLN A 128 -8.97 9.37 -8.93
N PHE A 129 -10.02 10.19 -8.71
CA PHE A 129 -11.08 9.92 -7.72
C PHE A 129 -12.49 10.02 -8.31
N PRO A 130 -13.41 9.06 -8.05
CA PRO A 130 -13.26 7.93 -7.12
C PRO A 130 -12.41 6.79 -7.68
N ASP A 131 -12.32 6.67 -8.99
CA ASP A 131 -11.51 5.68 -9.70
C ASP A 131 -11.17 6.14 -11.12
N ALA A 132 -10.37 5.35 -11.84
CA ALA A 132 -9.90 5.68 -13.18
C ALA A 132 -11.01 5.80 -14.24
N ARG A 133 -12.20 5.26 -13.99
CA ARG A 133 -13.35 5.29 -14.91
C ARG A 133 -14.25 6.49 -14.63
N GLN A 134 -14.39 6.89 -13.37
CA GLN A 134 -15.38 7.89 -12.93
C GLN A 134 -14.79 9.24 -12.52
N PHE A 135 -13.46 9.39 -12.50
CA PHE A 135 -12.80 10.64 -12.15
C PHE A 135 -13.12 11.84 -13.06
N ARG A 136 -13.54 11.58 -14.30
CA ARG A 136 -13.92 12.61 -15.28
C ARG A 136 -15.44 12.76 -15.31
N ILE A 137 -15.92 13.94 -14.95
CA ILE A 137 -17.32 14.31 -14.89
C ILE A 137 -17.61 15.23 -16.08
N GLU A 138 -18.24 14.71 -17.12
CA GLU A 138 -18.75 15.52 -18.22
C GLU A 138 -19.94 16.38 -17.78
N LEU A 139 -20.20 17.48 -18.49
CA LEU A 139 -21.35 18.34 -18.20
C LEU A 139 -22.69 17.59 -18.17
N SER A 140 -22.87 16.59 -19.04
CA SER A 140 -24.07 15.75 -19.08
C SER A 140 -24.30 15.00 -17.77
N HIS A 141 -23.23 14.61 -17.07
CA HIS A 141 -23.29 13.89 -15.80
C HIS A 141 -23.82 14.76 -14.64
N LEU A 142 -23.81 16.09 -14.77
CA LEU A 142 -24.33 17.01 -13.75
C LEU A 142 -25.85 16.90 -13.54
N ALA A 143 -26.58 16.29 -14.48
CA ALA A 143 -27.99 15.96 -14.29
C ALA A 143 -28.21 14.96 -13.13
N SER A 144 -27.23 14.08 -12.87
CA SER A 144 -27.29 13.09 -11.80
C SER A 144 -27.26 13.76 -10.42
N GLN A 145 -28.15 13.33 -9.52
CA GLN A 145 -28.15 13.79 -8.13
C GLN A 145 -26.86 13.36 -7.40
N GLY A 146 -26.40 12.12 -7.60
CA GLY A 146 -25.20 11.60 -6.94
C GLY A 146 -23.92 12.37 -7.30
N ILE A 147 -23.80 12.82 -8.57
CA ILE A 147 -22.67 13.66 -9.01
C ILE A 147 -22.72 15.05 -8.36
N ARG A 148 -23.92 15.65 -8.24
CA ARG A 148 -24.08 16.94 -7.56
C ARG A 148 -23.77 16.83 -6.06
N GLU A 149 -24.14 15.73 -5.42
CA GLU A 149 -23.80 15.45 -4.02
C GLU A 149 -22.31 15.21 -3.82
N LEU A 150 -21.66 14.48 -4.74
CA LEU A 150 -20.21 14.31 -4.76
C LEU A 150 -19.49 15.67 -4.83
N LEU A 151 -19.83 16.51 -5.80
CA LEU A 151 -19.23 17.84 -5.94
C LEU A 151 -19.50 18.73 -4.73
N ARG A 152 -20.70 18.67 -4.14
CA ARG A 152 -21.01 19.37 -2.88
C ARG A 152 -20.09 18.88 -1.76
N ALA A 153 -19.91 17.58 -1.59
CA ALA A 153 -19.05 17.02 -0.57
C ALA A 153 -17.58 17.43 -0.76
N VAL A 154 -17.07 17.47 -2.00
CA VAL A 154 -15.74 18.04 -2.31
C VAL A 154 -15.62 19.48 -1.83
N TRP A 155 -16.68 20.28 -2.00
CA TRP A 155 -16.69 21.69 -1.60
C TRP A 155 -16.83 21.90 -0.09
N GLU A 156 -17.64 21.10 0.60
CA GLU A 156 -18.07 21.38 1.97
C GLU A 156 -17.42 20.47 3.01
N GLN A 157 -17.28 19.18 2.70
CA GLN A 157 -16.82 18.14 3.63
C GLN A 157 -15.95 17.10 2.90
N PRO A 158 -14.82 17.50 2.29
CA PRO A 158 -14.02 16.64 1.43
C PRO A 158 -13.54 15.37 2.15
N GLN A 159 -13.20 15.47 3.44
CA GLN A 159 -12.76 14.33 4.26
C GLN A 159 -13.85 13.26 4.45
N SER A 160 -15.14 13.59 4.27
CA SER A 160 -16.23 12.60 4.31
C SER A 160 -16.23 11.66 3.09
N LEU A 161 -15.50 12.04 2.04
CA LEU A 161 -15.31 11.24 0.83
C LEU A 161 -14.11 10.30 0.92
N ASP A 162 -13.31 10.36 2.00
CA ASP A 162 -12.19 9.45 2.22
C ASP A 162 -12.72 7.99 2.30
N PRO A 163 -12.42 7.15 1.28
CA PRO A 163 -12.87 5.76 1.29
C PRO A 163 -12.34 5.03 2.53
N ALA A 164 -11.15 5.37 3.01
CA ALA A 164 -10.53 4.73 4.16
C ALA A 164 -11.34 4.94 5.45
N GLN A 165 -12.01 6.10 5.63
CA GLN A 165 -12.83 6.34 6.82
C GLN A 165 -14.11 5.50 6.83
N LYS A 166 -14.80 5.42 5.69
CA LYS A 166 -16.02 4.60 5.55
C LYS A 166 -15.70 3.12 5.75
N THR A 167 -14.66 2.64 5.08
CA THR A 167 -14.19 1.26 5.20
C THR A 167 -13.71 0.95 6.62
N ALA A 168 -12.94 1.84 7.25
CA ALA A 168 -12.45 1.62 8.61
C ALA A 168 -13.58 1.52 9.64
N LYS A 169 -14.68 2.28 9.46
CA LYS A 169 -15.85 2.18 10.34
C LYS A 169 -16.52 0.80 10.23
N VAL A 170 -16.82 0.37 9.00
CA VAL A 170 -17.42 -0.95 8.74
C VAL A 170 -16.50 -2.08 9.23
N THR A 171 -15.21 -1.98 8.94
CA THR A 171 -14.19 -2.94 9.39
C THR A 171 -14.13 -3.04 10.92
N ARG A 172 -14.24 -1.92 11.66
CA ARG A 172 -14.23 -1.93 13.13
C ARG A 172 -15.45 -2.59 13.73
N GLU A 173 -16.64 -2.27 13.22
CA GLU A 173 -17.89 -2.85 13.72
C GLU A 173 -17.89 -4.38 13.55
N ILE A 174 -17.39 -4.86 12.40
CA ILE A 174 -17.30 -6.30 12.10
C ILE A 174 -16.15 -6.98 12.85
N ALA A 175 -14.99 -6.30 13.00
CA ALA A 175 -13.90 -6.81 13.84
C ALA A 175 -14.38 -7.06 15.28
N GLY A 176 -15.30 -6.24 15.79
CA GLY A 176 -15.97 -6.48 17.07
C GLY A 176 -16.74 -7.80 17.10
N GLN A 177 -17.47 -8.14 16.03
CA GLN A 177 -18.21 -9.41 15.95
C GLN A 177 -17.28 -10.62 15.89
N LEU A 178 -16.22 -10.55 15.07
CA LEU A 178 -15.22 -11.62 14.96
C LEU A 178 -14.45 -11.82 16.27
N ALA A 179 -14.14 -10.74 16.99
CA ALA A 179 -13.48 -10.80 18.29
C ALA A 179 -14.34 -11.52 19.34
N GLU A 180 -15.66 -11.35 19.33
CA GLU A 180 -16.56 -12.09 20.24
C GLU A 180 -16.61 -13.59 19.90
N ILE A 181 -16.57 -13.96 18.60
CA ILE A 181 -16.42 -15.37 18.20
C ILE A 181 -15.07 -15.92 18.67
N SER A 182 -13.99 -15.15 18.54
CA SER A 182 -12.64 -15.56 18.99
C SER A 182 -12.63 -15.88 20.48
N LYS A 183 -13.11 -14.94 21.31
CA LYS A 183 -13.17 -15.11 22.77
C LYS A 183 -14.02 -16.31 23.18
N ALA A 184 -15.13 -16.55 22.49
CA ALA A 184 -16.03 -17.66 22.80
C ALA A 184 -15.42 -19.02 22.43
N LEU A 185 -14.64 -19.10 21.35
CA LEU A 185 -13.87 -20.30 20.99
C LEU A 185 -12.73 -20.54 21.97
N GLU A 186 -11.92 -19.51 22.27
CA GLU A 186 -10.82 -19.61 23.24
C GLU A 186 -11.33 -20.00 24.64
N GLY A 187 -12.46 -19.42 25.07
CA GLY A 187 -13.13 -19.78 26.33
C GLY A 187 -13.64 -21.22 26.38
N ARG A 188 -13.80 -21.88 25.21
CA ARG A 188 -14.10 -23.31 25.09
C ARG A 188 -12.84 -24.20 25.01
N GLY A 189 -11.65 -23.61 25.10
CA GLY A 189 -10.37 -24.33 25.10
C GLY A 189 -9.76 -24.57 23.73
N PHE A 190 -10.26 -23.92 22.67
CA PHE A 190 -9.58 -23.91 21.38
C PHE A 190 -8.31 -23.05 21.45
N GLU A 191 -7.24 -23.52 20.84
CA GLU A 191 -5.99 -22.78 20.75
C GLU A 191 -6.21 -21.47 19.98
N ALA A 192 -5.77 -20.33 20.54
CA ALA A 192 -5.93 -19.01 19.92
C ALA A 192 -5.37 -18.96 18.49
N ARG A 193 -4.36 -19.79 18.20
CA ARG A 193 -3.81 -19.97 16.86
C ARG A 193 -4.84 -20.53 15.88
N ASP A 194 -5.49 -21.62 16.24
CA ASP A 194 -6.43 -22.32 15.34
C ASP A 194 -7.67 -21.45 15.12
N VAL A 195 -8.10 -20.73 16.16
CA VAL A 195 -9.18 -19.73 16.09
C VAL A 195 -8.84 -18.61 15.12
N ALA A 196 -7.65 -18.02 15.21
CA ALA A 196 -7.23 -16.95 14.30
C ALA A 196 -7.21 -17.42 12.84
N VAL A 197 -6.64 -18.61 12.56
CA VAL A 197 -6.60 -19.18 11.20
C VAL A 197 -8.00 -19.46 10.66
N PHE A 198 -8.88 -20.01 11.49
CA PHE A 198 -10.28 -20.24 11.15
C PHE A 198 -11.01 -18.94 10.77
N LEU A 199 -10.89 -17.89 11.59
CA LEU A 199 -11.52 -16.59 11.32
C LEU A 199 -10.93 -15.92 10.06
N MET A 200 -9.63 -16.03 9.84
CA MET A 200 -8.98 -15.54 8.62
C MET A 200 -9.52 -16.20 7.37
N ARG A 201 -9.74 -17.53 7.38
CA ARG A 201 -10.35 -18.26 6.26
C ARG A 201 -11.78 -17.79 6.00
N CYS A 202 -12.59 -17.65 7.05
CA CYS A 202 -13.96 -17.15 6.91
C CYS A 202 -13.99 -15.75 6.28
N LEU A 203 -13.12 -14.86 6.76
CA LEU A 203 -13.00 -13.50 6.25
C LEU A 203 -12.52 -13.47 4.80
N PHE A 204 -11.54 -14.32 4.44
CA PHE A 204 -11.12 -14.46 3.06
C PHE A 204 -12.25 -14.99 2.16
N THR A 205 -13.06 -15.96 2.62
CA THR A 205 -14.22 -16.47 1.87
C THR A 205 -15.26 -15.38 1.61
N MET A 206 -15.56 -14.53 2.60
CA MET A 206 -16.45 -13.36 2.40
C MET A 206 -15.86 -12.37 1.40
N PHE A 207 -14.55 -12.10 1.50
CA PHE A 207 -13.84 -11.23 0.56
C PHE A 207 -13.94 -11.72 -0.89
N VAL A 208 -13.70 -13.01 -1.15
CA VAL A 208 -13.73 -13.54 -2.52
C VAL A 208 -15.16 -13.64 -3.10
N GLU A 209 -16.18 -13.80 -2.25
CA GLU A 209 -17.58 -13.63 -2.64
C GLU A 209 -17.84 -12.22 -3.17
N ASP A 210 -17.41 -11.20 -2.43
CA ASP A 210 -17.75 -9.81 -2.75
C ASP A 210 -16.94 -9.22 -3.91
N VAL A 211 -15.70 -9.67 -4.12
CA VAL A 211 -14.95 -9.31 -5.33
C VAL A 211 -15.41 -10.07 -6.57
N GLY A 212 -16.36 -11.01 -6.44
CA GLY A 212 -16.97 -11.74 -7.56
C GLY A 212 -16.17 -12.93 -8.05
N LEU A 213 -15.29 -13.50 -7.20
CA LEU A 213 -14.59 -14.77 -7.49
C LEU A 213 -15.37 -16.00 -7.00
N LEU A 214 -16.47 -15.79 -6.25
CA LEU A 214 -17.52 -16.77 -6.00
C LEU A 214 -18.88 -16.19 -6.45
N ARG A 215 -19.87 -17.07 -6.58
CA ARG A 215 -21.26 -16.72 -6.80
C ARG A 215 -21.68 -15.72 -5.74
N LYS A 216 -22.27 -14.62 -6.20
CA LYS A 216 -22.83 -13.59 -5.33
C LYS A 216 -23.76 -14.23 -4.28
N LYS A 217 -23.49 -13.97 -3.00
CA LYS A 217 -24.18 -14.52 -1.82
C LYS A 217 -24.05 -16.05 -1.62
N GLY A 218 -23.17 -16.75 -2.33
CA GLY A 218 -23.01 -18.20 -2.18
C GLY A 218 -22.62 -18.64 -0.76
N PHE A 219 -21.61 -18.01 -0.16
CA PHE A 219 -21.18 -18.23 1.21
C PHE A 219 -22.22 -17.73 2.22
N THR A 220 -22.81 -16.55 1.98
CA THR A 220 -23.87 -16.00 2.83
C THR A 220 -25.10 -16.94 2.91
N GLU A 221 -25.50 -17.52 1.77
CA GLU A 221 -26.57 -18.53 1.70
C GLU A 221 -26.18 -19.83 2.39
N LEU A 222 -24.92 -20.28 2.26
CA LEU A 222 -24.40 -21.46 2.95
C LEU A 222 -24.48 -21.30 4.48
N LEU A 223 -24.01 -20.16 5.01
CA LEU A 223 -24.12 -19.82 6.43
C LEU A 223 -25.58 -19.76 6.89
N THR A 224 -26.48 -19.25 6.05
CA THR A 224 -27.91 -19.22 6.35
C THR A 224 -28.51 -20.63 6.48
N LYS A 225 -28.09 -21.59 5.63
CA LYS A 225 -28.48 -23.01 5.79
C LYS A 225 -27.94 -23.60 7.09
N CYS A 226 -26.67 -23.32 7.42
CA CYS A 226 -26.06 -23.75 8.68
C CYS A 226 -26.74 -23.09 9.91
N LEU A 227 -27.35 -21.92 9.78
CA LEU A 227 -28.09 -21.30 10.88
C LEU A 227 -29.42 -22.04 11.17
N VAL A 228 -30.04 -22.61 10.14
CA VAL A 228 -31.24 -23.45 10.27
C VAL A 228 -30.86 -24.77 10.95
N ASP A 229 -29.76 -25.39 10.51
CA ASP A 229 -29.21 -26.61 11.10
C ASP A 229 -27.71 -26.46 11.40
N PRO A 230 -27.36 -26.05 12.64
CA PRO A 230 -25.97 -25.85 13.05
C PRO A 230 -25.10 -27.09 12.96
N THR A 231 -25.69 -28.29 12.96
CA THR A 231 -24.91 -29.54 12.89
C THR A 231 -24.21 -29.74 11.55
N ARG A 232 -24.68 -29.03 10.51
CA ARG A 232 -24.07 -29.06 9.17
C ARG A 232 -22.85 -28.16 9.03
N PHE A 233 -22.63 -27.23 9.97
CA PHE A 233 -21.65 -26.15 9.80
C PHE A 233 -20.27 -26.67 9.42
N THR A 234 -19.70 -27.60 10.19
CA THR A 234 -18.35 -28.09 9.92
C THR A 234 -18.26 -28.85 8.61
N PHE A 235 -19.26 -29.68 8.29
CA PHE A 235 -19.29 -30.45 7.04
C PHE A 235 -19.33 -29.56 5.80
N GLU A 236 -20.21 -28.54 5.80
CA GLU A 236 -20.40 -27.65 4.64
C GLU A 236 -19.20 -26.71 4.44
N ILE A 237 -18.61 -26.22 5.54
CA ILE A 237 -17.46 -25.30 5.47
C ILE A 237 -16.18 -26.04 5.11
N ASP A 238 -15.96 -27.25 5.65
CA ASP A 238 -14.82 -28.08 5.27
C ASP A 238 -14.89 -28.50 3.79
N ASP A 239 -16.07 -28.87 3.31
CA ASP A 239 -16.31 -29.20 1.90
C ASP A 239 -16.05 -28.01 0.98
N LEU A 240 -16.57 -26.83 1.33
CA LEU A 240 -16.30 -25.60 0.60
C LEU A 240 -14.80 -25.31 0.51
N TRP A 241 -14.09 -25.35 1.63
CA TRP A 241 -12.66 -25.05 1.65
C TRP A 241 -11.82 -26.10 0.93
N LEU A 242 -12.24 -27.37 0.93
CA LEU A 242 -11.64 -28.42 0.11
C LEU A 242 -11.76 -28.10 -1.39
N HIS A 243 -12.93 -27.62 -1.83
CA HIS A 243 -13.16 -27.24 -3.23
C HIS A 243 -12.42 -25.94 -3.62
N MET A 244 -12.33 -24.97 -2.70
CA MET A 244 -11.48 -23.78 -2.89
C MET A 244 -9.99 -24.13 -3.00
N ASP A 245 -9.54 -25.18 -2.31
CA ASP A 245 -8.17 -25.69 -2.39
C ASP A 245 -7.86 -26.33 -3.75
N ARG A 246 -8.82 -27.07 -4.32
CA ARG A 246 -8.65 -27.88 -5.53
C ARG A 246 -8.96 -27.15 -6.84
N GLY A 247 -9.95 -26.25 -6.84
CA GLY A 247 -10.44 -25.58 -8.05
C GLY A 247 -11.41 -26.44 -8.88
N ASP A 248 -12.37 -27.06 -8.20
CA ASP A 248 -13.38 -27.94 -8.78
C ASP A 248 -14.80 -27.51 -8.37
N TYR A 249 -15.81 -28.35 -8.66
CA TYR A 249 -17.22 -28.02 -8.43
C TYR A 249 -17.57 -28.15 -6.95
N SER A 250 -18.06 -27.06 -6.33
CA SER A 250 -18.57 -27.06 -4.96
C SER A 250 -20.09 -27.25 -4.95
N PRO A 251 -20.61 -28.36 -4.38
CA PRO A 251 -22.05 -28.57 -4.24
C PRO A 251 -22.73 -27.53 -3.34
N GLY A 252 -22.06 -27.10 -2.26
CA GLY A 252 -22.60 -26.12 -1.32
C GLY A 252 -22.88 -24.76 -1.95
N ILE A 253 -21.99 -24.32 -2.86
CA ILE A 253 -22.12 -23.04 -3.59
C ILE A 253 -22.92 -23.20 -4.89
N GLY A 254 -22.81 -24.37 -5.55
CA GLY A 254 -23.50 -24.69 -6.79
C GLY A 254 -22.75 -24.30 -8.07
N GLU A 255 -21.43 -24.10 -8.00
CA GLU A 255 -20.60 -23.71 -9.15
C GLU A 255 -19.19 -24.31 -9.11
N ARG A 256 -18.44 -24.15 -10.21
CA ARG A 256 -17.01 -24.47 -10.24
C ARG A 256 -16.21 -23.33 -9.64
N LEU A 257 -15.43 -23.62 -8.60
CA LEU A 257 -14.59 -22.66 -7.92
C LEU A 257 -13.23 -22.55 -8.61
N LEU A 258 -12.62 -21.36 -8.53
CA LEU A 258 -11.19 -21.19 -8.87
C LEU A 258 -10.33 -21.93 -7.85
N ARG A 259 -9.17 -22.43 -8.29
CA ARG A 259 -8.15 -22.95 -7.39
C ARG A 259 -7.48 -21.80 -6.67
N PHE A 260 -7.70 -21.65 -5.37
CA PHE A 260 -7.05 -20.59 -4.59
C PHE A 260 -5.65 -20.96 -4.10
N ASN A 261 -5.33 -22.23 -3.85
CA ASN A 261 -4.30 -22.64 -2.88
C ASN A 261 -2.89 -21.99 -2.98
N GLY A 262 -2.61 -21.14 -1.98
CA GLY A 262 -1.30 -20.63 -1.55
C GLY A 262 -1.14 -20.82 -0.03
N LYS A 263 -1.19 -22.08 0.43
CA LYS A 263 -1.15 -22.55 1.83
C LYS A 263 -2.41 -22.31 2.69
N LEU A 264 -3.19 -21.25 2.46
CA LEU A 264 -4.34 -20.88 3.33
C LEU A 264 -5.40 -21.98 3.46
N PHE A 265 -5.81 -22.59 2.34
CA PHE A 265 -6.85 -23.64 2.29
C PHE A 265 -6.31 -25.07 2.32
N LYS A 266 -4.98 -25.22 2.32
CA LYS A 266 -4.36 -26.53 2.38
C LYS A 266 -4.68 -27.20 3.72
N ASN A 267 -5.31 -28.37 3.67
CA ASN A 267 -5.79 -29.11 4.85
C ASN A 267 -6.62 -28.23 5.80
N ALA A 268 -7.47 -27.35 5.22
CA ALA A 268 -8.32 -26.50 6.02
C ALA A 268 -9.36 -27.30 6.79
N VAL A 269 -9.56 -26.92 8.06
CA VAL A 269 -10.55 -27.50 8.96
C VAL A 269 -11.25 -26.34 9.67
N SER A 270 -12.57 -26.44 9.77
CA SER A 270 -13.44 -25.51 10.47
C SER A 270 -13.55 -25.83 11.95
N LEU A 271 -13.89 -24.82 12.75
CA LEU A 271 -14.17 -24.99 14.17
C LEU A 271 -15.69 -25.06 14.39
N PRO A 272 -16.17 -25.90 15.32
CA PRO A 272 -17.60 -26.01 15.59
C PRO A 272 -18.13 -24.73 16.22
N LEU A 273 -19.05 -24.08 15.51
CA LEU A 273 -19.74 -22.89 15.98
C LEU A 273 -21.12 -23.22 16.56
N THR A 274 -21.48 -22.51 17.61
CA THR A 274 -22.84 -22.47 18.15
C THR A 274 -23.77 -21.71 17.19
N LYS A 275 -25.08 -21.89 17.34
CA LYS A 275 -26.07 -21.17 16.53
C LYS A 275 -25.90 -19.64 16.59
N ASP A 276 -25.52 -19.11 17.75
CA ASP A 276 -25.33 -17.66 17.91
C ASP A 276 -24.06 -17.16 17.25
N GLU A 277 -22.97 -17.93 17.27
CA GLU A 277 -21.73 -17.62 16.55
C GLU A 277 -21.91 -17.72 15.03
N ILE A 278 -22.65 -18.74 14.55
CA ILE A 278 -23.03 -18.84 13.13
C ILE A 278 -23.85 -17.62 12.71
N ARG A 279 -24.80 -17.16 13.55
CA ARG A 279 -25.58 -15.95 13.27
C ARG A 279 -24.66 -14.74 13.14
N ARG A 280 -23.72 -14.55 14.06
CA ARG A 280 -22.75 -13.43 14.00
C ARG A 280 -21.91 -13.49 12.72
N LEU A 281 -21.42 -14.67 12.34
CA LEU A 281 -20.64 -14.84 11.12
C LEU A 281 -21.47 -14.57 9.86
N ARG A 282 -22.73 -15.01 9.84
CA ARG A 282 -23.67 -14.71 8.77
C ARG A 282 -23.96 -13.21 8.69
N ASP A 283 -24.21 -12.55 9.82
CA ASP A 283 -24.50 -11.12 9.83
C ASP A 283 -23.28 -10.31 9.37
N ALA A 284 -22.06 -10.78 9.67
CA ALA A 284 -20.83 -10.21 9.14
C ALA A 284 -20.69 -10.39 7.61
N SER A 285 -21.28 -11.43 7.03
CA SER A 285 -21.23 -11.68 5.59
C SER A 285 -22.20 -10.80 4.78
N ASP A 286 -23.11 -10.07 5.43
CA ASP A 286 -23.98 -9.09 4.77
C ASP A 286 -23.25 -7.75 4.47
N ALA A 287 -22.04 -7.55 5.02
CA ALA A 287 -21.22 -6.36 4.76
C ALA A 287 -20.47 -6.45 3.42
N ASP A 288 -19.94 -5.31 2.95
CA ASP A 288 -19.14 -5.24 1.72
C ASP A 288 -17.64 -5.36 2.02
N TRP A 289 -17.06 -6.47 1.58
CA TRP A 289 -15.66 -6.84 1.81
C TRP A 289 -14.72 -6.41 0.66
N ARG A 290 -15.21 -5.76 -0.40
CA ARG A 290 -14.37 -5.37 -1.56
C ARG A 290 -13.23 -4.42 -1.21
N ASP A 291 -13.38 -3.65 -0.13
CA ASP A 291 -12.39 -2.69 0.38
C ASP A 291 -11.69 -3.18 1.66
N LEU A 292 -11.66 -4.50 1.93
CA LEU A 292 -10.99 -5.07 3.10
C LEU A 292 -9.62 -4.45 3.41
N GLU A 293 -9.51 -3.81 4.59
CA GLU A 293 -8.27 -3.19 5.06
C GLU A 293 -7.45 -4.17 5.92
N PRO A 294 -6.14 -4.35 5.68
CA PRO A 294 -5.30 -5.29 6.43
C PRO A 294 -5.25 -5.10 7.94
N ALA A 295 -5.62 -3.92 8.44
CA ALA A 295 -5.68 -3.61 9.86
C ALA A 295 -6.54 -4.62 10.67
N ILE A 296 -7.55 -5.23 10.03
CA ILE A 296 -8.36 -6.27 10.68
C ILE A 296 -7.54 -7.51 11.03
N PHE A 297 -6.62 -7.93 10.17
CA PHE A 297 -5.74 -9.07 10.43
C PHE A 297 -4.70 -8.75 11.50
N GLY A 298 -4.19 -7.51 11.53
CA GLY A 298 -3.35 -7.03 12.62
C GLY A 298 -4.06 -7.15 13.97
N THR A 299 -5.34 -6.78 14.03
CA THR A 299 -6.15 -6.88 15.26
C THR A 299 -6.37 -8.34 15.68
N LEU A 300 -6.74 -9.21 14.74
CA LEU A 300 -6.90 -10.66 15.00
C LEU A 300 -5.58 -11.29 15.45
N PHE A 301 -4.47 -10.89 14.84
CA PHE A 301 -3.13 -11.34 15.21
C PHE A 301 -2.70 -10.89 16.59
N GLU A 302 -2.85 -9.59 16.89
CA GLU A 302 -2.51 -9.03 18.20
C GLU A 302 -3.29 -9.73 19.32
N GLN A 303 -4.56 -10.04 19.09
CA GLN A 303 -5.41 -10.78 20.02
C GLN A 303 -4.92 -12.22 20.25
N ALA A 304 -4.39 -12.87 19.23
CA ALA A 304 -3.82 -14.22 19.32
C ALA A 304 -2.41 -14.30 19.95
N LEU A 305 -1.82 -13.15 20.34
CA LEU A 305 -0.56 -13.09 21.09
C LEU A 305 -0.81 -12.93 22.59
N ASP A 306 -0.08 -13.70 23.41
CA ASP A 306 -0.01 -13.49 24.87
C ASP A 306 0.54 -12.08 25.19
N PRO A 307 0.07 -11.40 26.26
CA PRO A 307 0.65 -10.14 26.75
C PRO A 307 2.19 -10.06 26.77
N ILE A 308 2.90 -11.15 27.11
CA ILE A 308 4.37 -11.20 27.14
C ILE A 308 4.94 -11.18 25.72
N GLU A 309 4.38 -11.98 24.80
CA GLU A 309 4.77 -11.98 23.38
C GLU A 309 4.53 -10.61 22.75
N ARG A 310 3.38 -10.00 23.04
CA ARG A 310 3.00 -8.66 22.56
C ARG A 310 4.01 -7.60 23.02
N LYS A 311 4.45 -7.65 24.28
CA LYS A 311 5.42 -6.70 24.86
C LYS A 311 6.86 -6.94 24.36
N ARG A 312 7.25 -8.19 24.14
CA ARG A 312 8.60 -8.58 23.67
C ARG A 312 8.82 -8.21 22.20
N LEU A 313 7.81 -8.39 21.36
CA LEU A 313 7.89 -8.12 19.93
C LEU A 313 7.84 -6.62 19.58
N GLY A 314 7.36 -5.77 20.51
CA GLY A 314 7.14 -4.35 20.20
C GLY A 314 6.20 -4.15 19.00
N ALA A 315 5.37 -5.16 18.71
CA ALA A 315 4.49 -5.24 17.55
C ALA A 315 3.37 -4.23 17.72
N HIS A 316 3.67 -2.98 17.37
CA HIS A 316 2.68 -1.93 17.27
C HIS A 316 2.30 -1.80 15.80
N TYR A 317 1.02 -1.99 15.50
CA TYR A 317 0.48 -1.66 14.19
C TYR A 317 0.82 -0.21 13.83
N THR A 318 1.56 -0.04 12.73
CA THR A 318 1.91 1.29 12.19
C THR A 318 0.65 1.91 11.56
N PRO A 319 0.19 3.09 12.01
CA PRO A 319 -0.93 3.77 11.40
C PRO A 319 -0.73 3.95 9.90
N ARG A 320 -1.79 3.72 9.13
CA ARG A 320 -1.74 3.74 7.66
C ARG A 320 -1.18 5.04 7.10
N THR A 321 -1.55 6.19 7.67
CA THR A 321 -1.04 7.49 7.23
C THR A 321 0.48 7.61 7.37
N TYR A 322 1.10 6.92 8.34
CA TYR A 322 2.55 6.92 8.51
C TYR A 322 3.22 5.99 7.51
N VAL A 323 2.59 4.84 7.24
CA VAL A 323 3.04 3.92 6.19
C VAL A 323 3.01 4.59 4.82
N GLU A 324 1.88 5.23 4.46
CA GLU A 324 1.71 5.93 3.20
C GLU A 324 2.78 7.02 3.01
N ARG A 325 3.08 7.82 4.04
CA ARG A 325 4.15 8.84 3.96
C ARG A 325 5.51 8.26 3.53
N VAL A 326 5.91 7.16 4.16
CA VAL A 326 7.21 6.54 3.88
C VAL A 326 7.19 5.88 2.51
N VAL A 327 6.14 5.12 2.19
CA VAL A 327 5.99 4.46 0.89
C VAL A 327 5.95 5.48 -0.25
N ASP A 328 5.19 6.55 -0.11
CA ASP A 328 5.03 7.55 -1.15
C ASP A 328 6.38 8.24 -1.44
N ALA A 329 7.11 8.67 -0.40
CA ALA A 329 8.40 9.34 -0.55
C ALA A 329 9.54 8.42 -1.03
N THR A 330 9.55 7.15 -0.57
CA THR A 330 10.62 6.20 -0.88
C THR A 330 10.41 5.50 -2.22
N ILE A 331 9.17 5.14 -2.56
CA ILE A 331 8.85 4.26 -3.69
C ILE A 331 8.09 5.01 -4.79
N ILE A 332 6.97 5.65 -4.44
CA ILE A 332 6.01 6.13 -5.43
C ILE A 332 6.48 7.40 -6.14
N GLU A 333 7.13 8.31 -5.42
CA GLU A 333 7.75 9.50 -6.01
C GLU A 333 8.78 9.13 -7.11
N PRO A 334 9.82 8.31 -6.87
CA PRO A 334 10.73 7.85 -7.92
C PRO A 334 10.04 7.17 -9.11
N LEU A 335 9.09 6.28 -8.85
CA LEU A 335 8.39 5.56 -9.93
C LEU A 335 7.48 6.48 -10.74
N THR A 336 6.92 7.52 -10.10
CA THR A 336 6.13 8.54 -10.78
C THR A 336 7.04 9.43 -11.64
N GLU A 337 8.25 9.76 -11.18
CA GLU A 337 9.24 10.46 -12.01
C GLU A 337 9.59 9.65 -13.27
N ASP A 338 9.82 8.35 -13.13
CA ASP A 338 10.07 7.44 -14.26
C ASP A 338 8.87 7.42 -15.22
N TRP A 339 7.65 7.30 -14.67
CA TRP A 339 6.40 7.31 -15.45
C TRP A 339 6.24 8.59 -16.26
N VAL A 340 6.47 9.76 -15.64
CA VAL A 340 6.40 11.06 -16.31
C VAL A 340 7.39 11.15 -17.47
N GLY A 341 8.57 10.54 -17.33
CA GLY A 341 9.55 10.39 -18.40
C GLY A 341 9.00 9.65 -19.61
N HIS A 342 8.47 8.44 -19.39
CA HIS A 342 7.86 7.61 -20.44
C HIS A 342 6.61 8.25 -21.05
N GLN A 343 5.73 8.84 -20.24
CA GLN A 343 4.56 9.58 -20.73
C GLN A 343 4.99 10.71 -21.68
N SER A 344 6.00 11.49 -21.29
CA SER A 344 6.50 12.60 -22.12
C SER A 344 7.15 12.11 -23.42
N ALA A 345 7.79 10.92 -23.40
CA ALA A 345 8.34 10.29 -24.60
C ALA A 345 7.23 9.78 -25.53
N ALA A 346 6.21 9.13 -24.99
CA ALA A 346 5.04 8.66 -25.73
C ALA A 346 4.33 9.83 -26.42
N GLU A 347 4.10 10.94 -25.72
CA GLU A 347 3.50 12.14 -26.31
C GLU A 347 4.34 12.74 -27.45
N ARG A 348 5.68 12.75 -27.32
CA ARG A 348 6.57 13.18 -28.42
C ARG A 348 6.44 12.26 -29.62
N ALA A 349 6.38 10.94 -29.40
CA ALA A 349 6.21 9.97 -30.47
C ALA A 349 4.87 10.17 -31.21
N ILE A 350 3.77 10.43 -30.49
CA ILE A 350 2.47 10.78 -31.09
C ILE A 350 2.58 12.05 -31.94
N ARG A 351 3.19 13.12 -31.41
CA ARG A 351 3.38 14.37 -32.16
C ARG A 351 4.23 14.19 -33.42
N ASN A 352 5.16 13.24 -33.41
CA ASN A 352 5.98 12.88 -34.55
C ASN A 352 5.28 11.86 -35.48
N GLY A 353 4.02 11.51 -35.23
CA GLY A 353 3.21 10.63 -36.07
C GLY A 353 3.44 9.13 -35.85
N SER A 354 4.11 8.72 -34.77
CA SER A 354 4.41 7.31 -34.48
C SER A 354 3.66 6.78 -33.25
N THR A 355 2.44 6.28 -33.46
CA THR A 355 1.63 5.61 -32.43
C THR A 355 2.32 4.35 -31.91
N ALA A 356 2.99 3.58 -32.78
CA ALA A 356 3.70 2.37 -32.38
C ALA A 356 4.82 2.66 -31.37
N ALA A 357 5.62 3.71 -31.60
CA ALA A 357 6.65 4.12 -30.65
C ALA A 357 6.05 4.62 -29.32
N ALA A 358 4.91 5.33 -29.38
CA ALA A 358 4.23 5.78 -28.18
C ALA A 358 3.71 4.62 -27.32
N ILE A 359 3.16 3.59 -27.95
CA ILE A 359 2.74 2.38 -27.26
C ILE A 359 3.95 1.68 -26.62
N HIS A 360 5.06 1.53 -27.35
CA HIS A 360 6.27 0.89 -26.82
C HIS A 360 6.78 1.57 -25.54
N GLU A 361 6.78 2.91 -25.48
CA GLU A 361 7.17 3.64 -24.26
C GLU A 361 6.32 3.27 -23.04
N VAL A 362 5.01 3.13 -23.21
CA VAL A 362 4.10 2.76 -22.12
C VAL A 362 4.27 1.28 -21.75
N GLU A 363 4.44 0.40 -22.74
CA GLU A 363 4.72 -1.02 -22.49
C GLU A 363 6.05 -1.22 -21.74
N ASP A 364 7.08 -0.43 -22.07
CA ASP A 364 8.38 -0.47 -21.39
C ASP A 364 8.29 0.00 -19.94
N PHE A 365 7.51 1.05 -19.67
CA PHE A 365 7.22 1.45 -18.30
C PHE A 365 6.50 0.33 -17.52
N LEU A 366 5.48 -0.31 -18.11
CA LEU A 366 4.77 -1.42 -17.46
C LEU A 366 5.70 -2.61 -17.18
N ARG A 367 6.62 -2.93 -18.11
CA ARG A 367 7.67 -3.95 -17.92
C ARG A 367 8.62 -3.56 -16.78
N HIS A 368 9.05 -2.29 -16.74
CA HIS A 368 9.89 -1.77 -15.66
C HIS A 368 9.18 -1.89 -14.31
N LEU A 369 7.96 -1.39 -14.21
CA LEU A 369 7.15 -1.40 -12.98
C LEU A 369 6.91 -2.83 -12.46
N ALA A 370 6.68 -3.79 -13.36
CA ALA A 370 6.54 -5.22 -13.01
C ALA A 370 7.86 -5.91 -12.62
N SER A 371 9.01 -5.25 -12.80
CA SER A 371 10.34 -5.76 -12.42
C SER A 371 10.88 -5.19 -11.11
N VAL A 372 10.23 -4.15 -10.58
CA VAL A 372 10.60 -3.47 -9.33
C VAL A 372 10.51 -4.45 -8.16
N ARG A 373 11.46 -4.38 -7.23
CA ARG A 373 11.48 -5.18 -5.99
C ARG A 373 11.45 -4.28 -4.77
N VAL A 374 10.56 -4.59 -3.84
CA VAL A 374 10.39 -3.85 -2.57
C VAL A 374 10.68 -4.79 -1.41
N LEU A 375 11.52 -4.37 -0.47
CA LEU A 375 11.84 -5.14 0.73
C LEU A 375 11.35 -4.41 2.00
N ASP A 376 10.70 -5.15 2.89
CA ASP A 376 10.51 -4.78 4.28
C ASP A 376 11.25 -5.76 5.21
N PRO A 377 12.41 -5.35 5.78
CA PRO A 377 13.25 -6.20 6.61
C PRO A 377 12.74 -6.35 8.06
N ALA A 378 11.55 -5.82 8.38
CA ALA A 378 10.88 -6.00 9.66
C ALA A 378 9.36 -5.94 9.44
N CYS A 379 8.87 -6.80 8.55
CA CYS A 379 7.58 -6.58 7.89
C CYS A 379 6.34 -6.78 8.77
N GLY A 380 6.48 -7.47 9.92
CA GLY A 380 5.34 -7.81 10.77
C GLY A 380 4.24 -8.48 9.94
N THR A 381 3.01 -7.96 10.02
CA THR A 381 1.86 -8.45 9.25
C THR A 381 1.77 -7.89 7.83
N GLY A 382 2.83 -7.25 7.31
CA GLY A 382 2.96 -6.86 5.90
C GLY A 382 2.33 -5.52 5.50
N ASN A 383 2.07 -4.60 6.44
CA ASN A 383 1.34 -3.34 6.14
C ASN A 383 2.08 -2.45 5.13
N PHE A 384 3.41 -2.29 5.25
CA PHE A 384 4.21 -1.53 4.28
C PHE A 384 4.21 -2.16 2.89
N LEU A 385 4.39 -3.48 2.84
CA LEU A 385 4.40 -4.24 1.58
C LEU A 385 3.04 -4.13 0.88
N TYR A 386 1.94 -4.22 1.62
CA TYR A 386 0.59 -4.01 1.10
C TYR A 386 0.37 -2.61 0.54
N VAL A 387 0.74 -1.56 1.29
CA VAL A 387 0.56 -0.18 0.83
C VAL A 387 1.42 0.07 -0.42
N ALA A 388 2.66 -0.42 -0.45
CA ALA A 388 3.53 -0.34 -1.61
C ALA A 388 2.90 -1.05 -2.83
N LEU A 389 2.42 -2.29 -2.67
CA LEU A 389 1.71 -3.04 -3.71
C LEU A 389 0.52 -2.27 -4.26
N ARG A 390 -0.35 -1.79 -3.37
CA ARG A 390 -1.55 -1.02 -3.72
C ARG A 390 -1.19 0.23 -4.52
N ARG A 391 -0.17 0.99 -4.09
CA ARG A 391 0.23 2.23 -4.77
C ARG A 391 0.90 1.95 -6.12
N MET A 392 1.72 0.92 -6.22
CA MET A 392 2.29 0.49 -7.51
C MET A 392 1.20 0.00 -8.48
N LYS A 393 0.18 -0.71 -7.98
CA LYS A 393 -1.00 -1.11 -8.76
C LYS A 393 -1.83 0.06 -9.26
N GLN A 394 -1.93 1.12 -8.46
CA GLN A 394 -2.59 2.35 -8.87
C GLN A 394 -1.84 3.01 -10.04
N LEU A 395 -0.51 3.09 -9.96
CA LEU A 395 0.33 3.60 -11.05
C LEU A 395 0.28 2.71 -12.31
N GLU A 396 0.22 1.38 -12.14
CA GLU A 396 -0.04 0.45 -13.25
C GLU A 396 -1.37 0.78 -13.95
N GLY A 397 -2.43 1.05 -13.20
CA GLY A 397 -3.74 1.42 -13.74
C GLY A 397 -3.71 2.71 -14.56
N GLU A 398 -2.96 3.71 -14.13
CA GLU A 398 -2.77 4.96 -14.89
C GLU A 398 -2.07 4.71 -16.23
N ALA A 399 -1.04 3.86 -16.24
CA ALA A 399 -0.31 3.51 -17.46
C ALA A 399 -1.15 2.66 -18.42
N LEU A 400 -1.90 1.68 -17.91
CA LEU A 400 -2.81 0.85 -18.72
C LEU A 400 -3.91 1.69 -19.38
N LYS A 401 -4.40 2.72 -18.69
CA LYS A 401 -5.37 3.64 -19.26
C LYS A 401 -4.79 4.45 -20.41
N LEU A 402 -3.60 5.03 -20.25
CA LEU A 402 -2.93 5.72 -21.36
C LEU A 402 -2.68 4.78 -22.54
N LEU A 403 -2.31 3.53 -22.27
CA LEU A 403 -2.14 2.51 -23.30
C LEU A 403 -3.44 2.24 -24.06
N GLN A 404 -4.57 2.15 -23.34
CA GLN A 404 -5.89 2.01 -23.94
C GLN A 404 -6.27 3.24 -24.79
N ASP A 405 -6.00 4.45 -24.30
CA ASP A 405 -6.33 5.70 -24.99
C ASP A 405 -5.53 5.85 -26.31
N ILE A 406 -4.28 5.36 -26.35
CA ILE A 406 -3.41 5.44 -27.53
C ILE A 406 -3.65 4.28 -28.51
N GLY A 407 -3.77 3.05 -27.98
CA GLY A 407 -3.69 1.81 -28.76
C GLY A 407 -4.92 0.91 -28.69
N GLY A 408 -5.97 1.31 -27.98
CA GLY A 408 -7.20 0.53 -27.82
C GLY A 408 -7.03 -0.75 -27.00
N GLU A 409 -8.05 -1.60 -27.02
CA GLU A 409 -8.07 -2.86 -26.26
C GLU A 409 -6.99 -3.86 -26.72
N GLU A 410 -6.63 -3.86 -28.01
CA GLU A 410 -5.59 -4.73 -28.54
C GLU A 410 -4.22 -4.46 -27.91
N ALA A 411 -3.87 -3.19 -27.68
CA ALA A 411 -2.62 -2.82 -27.02
C ALA A 411 -2.60 -3.27 -25.54
N VAL A 412 -3.72 -3.11 -24.84
CA VAL A 412 -3.87 -3.60 -23.46
C VAL A 412 -3.77 -5.13 -23.39
N ALA A 413 -4.34 -5.84 -24.35
CA ALA A 413 -4.27 -7.29 -24.42
C ALA A 413 -2.82 -7.80 -24.58
N ARG A 414 -1.95 -7.09 -25.31
CA ARG A 414 -0.53 -7.46 -25.46
C ARG A 414 0.24 -7.46 -24.13
N VAL A 415 -0.18 -6.63 -23.17
CA VAL A 415 0.46 -6.54 -21.85
C VAL A 415 -0.32 -7.26 -20.76
N ALA A 416 -1.32 -8.07 -21.10
CA ALA A 416 -2.13 -8.79 -20.12
C ALA A 416 -1.29 -9.67 -19.17
N GLY A 417 -0.15 -10.20 -19.60
CA GLY A 417 0.76 -10.97 -18.76
C GLY A 417 1.68 -10.13 -17.85
N ILE A 418 1.86 -8.85 -18.16
CA ILE A 418 2.75 -7.92 -17.44
C ILE A 418 1.92 -7.23 -16.37
N SER A 419 2.27 -7.45 -15.10
CA SER A 419 1.52 -6.84 -14.01
C SER A 419 2.34 -6.73 -12.74
N VAL A 420 2.00 -5.74 -11.91
CA VAL A 420 2.50 -5.72 -10.54
C VAL A 420 1.96 -6.93 -9.79
N LYS A 421 2.79 -7.69 -9.08
CA LYS A 421 2.41 -8.94 -8.43
C LYS A 421 3.03 -9.08 -7.03
N PRO A 422 2.45 -9.92 -6.14
CA PRO A 422 3.01 -10.17 -4.81
C PRO A 422 4.46 -10.67 -4.83
N ASP A 423 4.90 -11.28 -5.92
CA ASP A 423 6.27 -11.78 -6.10
C ASP A 423 7.33 -10.66 -6.19
N GLN A 424 6.93 -9.40 -6.25
CA GLN A 424 7.83 -8.25 -6.17
C GLN A 424 8.11 -7.77 -4.74
N PHE A 425 7.38 -8.28 -3.76
CA PHE A 425 7.37 -7.77 -2.39
C PHE A 425 7.99 -8.80 -1.44
N PHE A 426 9.12 -8.42 -0.84
CA PHE A 426 9.93 -9.26 0.03
C PHE A 426 9.80 -8.80 1.48
N GLY A 427 9.70 -9.74 2.41
CA GLY A 427 9.55 -9.47 3.82
C GLY A 427 10.44 -10.36 4.69
N MET A 428 10.94 -9.82 5.79
CA MET A 428 11.58 -10.61 6.84
C MET A 428 10.90 -10.33 8.18
N GLU A 429 10.56 -11.39 8.90
CA GLU A 429 9.90 -11.33 10.21
C GLU A 429 10.28 -12.57 11.02
N LEU A 430 10.50 -12.44 12.33
CA LEU A 430 10.85 -13.59 13.18
C LEU A 430 9.63 -14.46 13.48
N ASN A 431 8.46 -13.83 13.63
CA ASN A 431 7.21 -14.51 13.95
C ASN A 431 6.60 -15.15 12.69
N LYS A 432 6.71 -16.48 12.59
CA LYS A 432 6.11 -17.29 11.51
C LYS A 432 4.63 -17.00 11.26
N ARG A 433 3.85 -16.68 12.29
CA ARG A 433 2.43 -16.34 12.13
C ARG A 433 2.24 -15.00 11.42
N ALA A 434 3.06 -13.99 11.75
CA ALA A 434 3.00 -12.70 11.08
C ALA A 434 3.42 -12.80 9.61
N VAL A 435 4.37 -13.69 9.29
CA VAL A 435 4.75 -14.05 7.91
C VAL A 435 3.55 -14.59 7.12
N GLU A 436 2.82 -15.56 7.66
CA GLU A 436 1.62 -16.12 7.02
C GLU A 436 0.54 -15.05 6.76
N ILE A 437 0.36 -14.12 7.70
CA ILE A 437 -0.58 -13.00 7.55
C ILE A 437 -0.11 -12.00 6.49
N ALA A 438 1.18 -11.68 6.47
CA ALA A 438 1.76 -10.77 5.48
C ALA A 438 1.63 -11.32 4.05
N GLU A 439 1.86 -12.63 3.85
CA GLU A 439 1.61 -13.31 2.58
C GLU A 439 0.14 -13.16 2.15
N LEU A 440 -0.80 -13.44 3.05
CA LEU A 440 -2.24 -13.33 2.77
C LEU A 440 -2.66 -11.89 2.42
N VAL A 441 -2.18 -10.92 3.18
CA VAL A 441 -2.48 -9.50 3.00
C VAL A 441 -2.01 -8.99 1.62
N LEU A 442 -0.84 -9.43 1.16
CA LEU A 442 -0.36 -9.11 -0.18
C LEU A 442 -1.27 -9.66 -1.27
N TRP A 443 -1.71 -10.92 -1.13
CA TRP A 443 -2.63 -11.52 -2.09
C TRP A 443 -4.00 -10.84 -2.12
N ILE A 444 -4.56 -10.48 -0.96
CA ILE A 444 -5.81 -9.72 -0.87
C ILE A 444 -5.66 -8.39 -1.63
N GLY A 445 -4.59 -7.64 -1.37
CA GLY A 445 -4.32 -6.38 -2.06
C GLY A 445 -4.16 -6.55 -3.58
N TYR A 446 -3.49 -7.63 -4.01
CA TYR A 446 -3.35 -7.96 -5.43
C TYR A 446 -4.72 -8.24 -6.07
N ILE A 447 -5.54 -9.10 -5.46
CA ILE A 447 -6.87 -9.48 -5.98
C ILE A 447 -7.78 -8.25 -6.05
N GLN A 448 -7.85 -7.45 -4.98
CA GLN A 448 -8.64 -6.21 -4.94
C GLN A 448 -8.34 -5.30 -6.12
N TRP A 449 -7.05 -5.06 -6.39
CA TRP A 449 -6.64 -4.18 -7.48
C TRP A 449 -6.77 -4.83 -8.84
N HIS A 450 -6.46 -6.12 -8.98
CA HIS A 450 -6.66 -6.86 -10.23
C HIS A 450 -8.12 -6.75 -10.69
N MET A 451 -9.08 -6.97 -9.79
CA MET A 451 -10.50 -6.90 -10.11
C MET A 451 -10.99 -5.46 -10.39
N ARG A 452 -10.25 -4.43 -9.97
CA ARG A 452 -10.57 -3.01 -10.27
C ARG A 452 -10.03 -2.56 -11.61
N THR A 453 -8.81 -2.98 -11.94
CA THR A 453 -8.09 -2.47 -13.12
C THR A 453 -8.24 -3.36 -14.34
N ARG A 454 -8.62 -4.63 -14.15
CA ARG A 454 -8.71 -5.63 -15.23
C ARG A 454 -10.09 -6.27 -15.28
N SER A 455 -10.47 -6.73 -16.47
CA SER A 455 -11.71 -7.49 -16.71
C SER A 455 -11.51 -9.00 -16.63
N THR A 456 -10.26 -9.46 -16.53
CA THR A 456 -9.88 -10.87 -16.43
C THR A 456 -9.90 -11.34 -14.98
N VAL A 457 -10.11 -12.64 -14.77
CA VAL A 457 -9.86 -13.28 -13.47
C VAL A 457 -8.34 -13.44 -13.24
N PRO A 458 -7.88 -13.44 -11.97
CA PRO A 458 -6.50 -13.78 -11.64
C PRO A 458 -6.12 -15.19 -12.13
N PRO A 459 -4.85 -15.44 -12.49
CA PRO A 459 -4.39 -16.77 -12.87
C PRO A 459 -4.48 -17.75 -11.69
N GLU A 460 -4.72 -19.02 -11.99
CA GLU A 460 -4.74 -20.10 -10.99
C GLU A 460 -3.34 -20.71 -10.76
N PRO A 461 -2.93 -20.99 -9.51
CA PRO A 461 -3.68 -20.75 -8.29
C PRO A 461 -3.77 -19.25 -7.95
N VAL A 462 -4.96 -18.81 -7.50
CA VAL A 462 -5.26 -17.40 -7.22
C VAL A 462 -4.35 -16.83 -6.12
N LEU A 463 -4.03 -17.65 -5.11
CA LEU A 463 -2.95 -17.41 -4.16
C LEU A 463 -1.75 -18.24 -4.61
N GLY A 464 -0.71 -17.58 -5.08
CA GLY A 464 0.56 -18.24 -5.36
C GLY A 464 1.33 -18.61 -4.09
N SER A 465 2.23 -19.58 -4.20
CA SER A 465 3.27 -19.83 -3.20
C SER A 465 4.48 -18.96 -3.51
N SER A 466 4.73 -17.91 -2.73
CA SER A 466 5.99 -17.15 -2.83
C SER A 466 6.73 -17.23 -1.50
N ASP A 467 8.00 -17.67 -1.53
CA ASP A 467 8.89 -17.66 -0.36
C ASP A 467 9.48 -16.25 -0.12
N HIS A 468 8.71 -15.21 -0.43
CA HIS A 468 9.20 -13.84 -0.48
C HIS A 468 9.06 -13.14 0.86
N VAL A 469 8.08 -13.53 1.67
CA VAL A 469 8.02 -13.19 3.10
C VAL A 469 8.57 -14.37 3.88
N GLN A 470 9.63 -14.16 4.65
CA GLN A 470 10.39 -15.24 5.28
C GLN A 470 10.41 -15.08 6.80
N ALA A 471 10.29 -16.22 7.48
CA ALA A 471 10.55 -16.34 8.91
C ALA A 471 12.06 -16.23 9.18
N LYS A 472 12.59 -15.00 9.20
CA LYS A 472 14.01 -14.73 9.15
C LYS A 472 14.43 -13.52 9.99
N ASP A 473 15.57 -13.66 10.66
CA ASP A 473 16.28 -12.56 11.31
C ASP A 473 16.95 -11.67 10.26
N ALA A 474 16.60 -10.39 10.27
CA ALA A 474 17.10 -9.43 9.31
C ALA A 474 18.48 -8.86 9.69
N LEU A 475 19.00 -9.07 10.89
CA LEU A 475 20.27 -8.47 11.29
C LEU A 475 21.41 -9.48 11.33
N ILE A 476 21.17 -10.70 11.79
CA ILE A 476 22.22 -11.71 11.92
C ILE A 476 21.79 -13.12 11.51
N THR A 477 22.76 -13.88 11.01
CA THR A 477 22.69 -15.35 10.87
C THR A 477 23.89 -15.98 11.57
N TRP A 478 23.82 -17.26 11.93
CA TRP A 478 24.87 -17.95 12.68
C TRP A 478 24.98 -19.43 12.29
N ALA A 479 26.01 -20.11 12.76
CA ALA A 479 26.19 -21.55 12.54
C ALA A 479 25.07 -22.35 13.22
N GLY A 480 24.26 -23.05 12.42
CA GLY A 480 23.06 -23.75 12.88
C GLY A 480 21.76 -22.94 12.83
N TYR A 481 21.77 -21.78 12.17
CA TYR A 481 20.57 -20.98 11.91
C TYR A 481 19.42 -21.82 11.30
N PRO A 482 18.15 -21.60 11.69
CA PRO A 482 17.63 -20.55 12.57
C PRO A 482 17.62 -20.91 14.07
N HIS A 483 18.20 -22.03 14.48
CA HIS A 483 18.10 -22.50 15.86
C HIS A 483 19.25 -21.97 16.71
N PRO A 484 18.97 -21.19 17.78
CA PRO A 484 20.02 -20.78 18.71
C PRO A 484 20.55 -21.99 19.48
N GLN A 485 21.82 -21.97 19.86
CA GLN A 485 22.44 -23.09 20.57
C GLN A 485 22.40 -22.86 22.08
N LEU A 486 21.95 -23.85 22.85
CA LEU A 486 21.96 -23.78 24.31
C LEU A 486 23.41 -23.69 24.82
N LYS A 487 23.70 -22.68 25.64
CA LYS A 487 25.02 -22.49 26.25
C LYS A 487 25.26 -23.63 27.25
N ARG A 488 26.42 -24.27 27.13
CA ARG A 488 26.84 -25.37 28.02
C ARG A 488 28.11 -24.99 28.77
N ASP A 489 28.22 -25.45 30.02
CA ASP A 489 29.46 -25.33 30.80
C ASP A 489 30.52 -26.34 30.34
N ALA A 490 31.69 -26.34 30.99
CA ALA A 490 32.78 -27.25 30.68
C ALA A 490 32.43 -28.75 30.88
N LEU A 491 31.34 -29.05 31.60
CA LEU A 491 30.85 -30.40 31.86
C LEU A 491 29.66 -30.77 30.94
N GLY A 492 29.30 -29.88 30.01
CA GLY A 492 28.20 -30.09 29.06
C GLY A 492 26.81 -29.78 29.62
N LYS A 493 26.68 -29.22 30.82
CA LYS A 493 25.37 -28.88 31.42
C LYS A 493 24.84 -27.55 30.92
N PRO A 494 23.51 -27.40 30.71
CA PRO A 494 22.90 -26.12 30.38
C PRO A 494 23.27 -25.03 31.38
N VAL A 495 23.69 -23.87 30.88
CA VAL A 495 23.94 -22.69 31.69
C VAL A 495 22.67 -21.86 31.77
N ALA A 496 22.29 -21.47 32.98
CA ALA A 496 21.18 -20.54 33.23
C ALA A 496 21.69 -19.20 33.78
N ASP A 497 20.90 -18.14 33.60
CA ASP A 497 21.13 -16.87 34.28
C ASP A 497 20.80 -16.96 35.79
N GLY A 498 21.03 -15.85 36.52
CA GLY A 498 20.72 -15.77 37.95
C GLY A 498 19.24 -15.87 38.30
N GLN A 499 18.34 -15.97 37.31
CA GLN A 499 16.90 -16.15 37.44
C GLN A 499 16.44 -17.54 36.99
N GLY A 500 17.36 -18.40 36.57
CA GLY A 500 17.07 -19.76 36.12
C GLY A 500 16.68 -19.88 34.64
N ASN A 501 16.78 -18.81 33.84
CA ASN A 501 16.52 -18.88 32.41
C ASN A 501 17.74 -19.44 31.66
N GLU A 502 17.51 -20.40 30.78
CA GLU A 502 18.55 -20.94 29.90
C GLU A 502 19.21 -19.86 29.03
N LEU A 503 20.54 -19.89 28.97
CA LEU A 503 21.32 -18.99 28.13
C LEU A 503 21.59 -19.63 26.77
N TYR A 504 21.49 -18.82 25.72
CA TYR A 504 21.73 -19.24 24.34
C TYR A 504 22.94 -18.52 23.75
N VAL A 505 23.63 -19.18 22.81
CA VAL A 505 24.75 -18.64 22.03
C VAL A 505 24.48 -18.76 20.53
N TYR A 506 25.16 -17.91 19.76
CA TYR A 506 24.99 -17.75 18.32
C TYR A 506 26.38 -17.85 17.66
N PRO A 507 26.92 -19.06 17.45
CA PRO A 507 28.30 -19.22 17.03
C PRO A 507 28.54 -18.70 15.61
N ASN A 508 29.67 -18.03 15.39
CA ASN A 508 30.03 -17.46 14.09
C ASN A 508 28.92 -16.56 13.50
N ALA A 509 28.29 -15.74 14.36
CA ALA A 509 27.29 -14.79 13.93
C ALA A 509 27.88 -13.77 12.94
N ILE A 510 27.19 -13.60 11.81
CA ILE A 510 27.51 -12.65 10.74
C ILE A 510 26.26 -11.84 10.39
N SER A 511 26.43 -10.68 9.75
CA SER A 511 25.29 -9.92 9.26
C SER A 511 24.44 -10.75 8.31
N ALA A 512 23.11 -10.67 8.45
CA ALA A 512 22.19 -11.40 7.58
C ALA A 512 22.18 -10.83 6.16
N ASP A 513 22.06 -11.71 5.16
CA ASP A 513 21.86 -11.30 3.77
C ASP A 513 20.41 -10.86 3.52
N TRP A 514 20.25 -9.72 2.85
CA TRP A 514 18.96 -9.21 2.40
C TRP A 514 18.75 -9.53 0.91
N PRO A 515 17.52 -9.86 0.48
CA PRO A 515 17.23 -10.01 -0.94
C PRO A 515 17.48 -8.68 -1.68
N GLU A 516 17.90 -8.77 -2.93
CA GLU A 516 18.08 -7.58 -3.77
C GLU A 516 16.74 -6.85 -3.96
N ALA A 517 16.73 -5.54 -3.69
CA ALA A 517 15.57 -4.68 -3.80
C ALA A 517 15.92 -3.32 -4.42
N ASP A 518 15.00 -2.75 -5.18
CA ASP A 518 15.08 -1.37 -5.68
C ASP A 518 14.69 -0.37 -4.59
N PHE A 519 13.85 -0.80 -3.64
CA PHE A 519 13.40 0.02 -2.52
C PHE A 519 13.32 -0.78 -1.23
N ILE A 520 13.70 -0.15 -0.12
CA ILE A 520 13.57 -0.72 1.23
C ILE A 520 12.69 0.19 2.07
N VAL A 521 11.63 -0.34 2.66
CA VAL A 521 10.74 0.40 3.56
C VAL A 521 10.46 -0.40 4.82
N GLY A 522 10.02 0.23 5.91
CA GLY A 522 9.54 -0.53 7.05
C GLY A 522 9.47 0.24 8.36
N ASN A 523 9.09 -0.46 9.41
CA ASN A 523 9.10 0.02 10.79
C ASN A 523 9.83 -0.98 11.70
N PRO A 524 11.18 -0.92 11.76
CA PRO A 524 11.95 -1.83 12.59
C PRO A 524 11.67 -1.61 14.10
N PRO A 525 11.89 -2.64 14.95
CA PRO A 525 11.54 -2.58 16.37
C PRO A 525 12.34 -1.55 17.17
N PHE A 526 11.64 -0.83 18.07
CA PHE A 526 12.22 0.22 18.90
C PHE A 526 12.70 -0.33 20.26
N VAL A 527 14.00 -0.55 20.38
CA VAL A 527 14.65 -0.90 21.65
C VAL A 527 15.84 0.02 21.86
N GLY A 528 15.85 0.73 23.00
CA GLY A 528 16.96 1.60 23.36
C GLY A 528 18.25 0.80 23.52
N GLY A 529 19.40 1.35 23.11
CA GLY A 529 20.67 0.59 23.10
C GLY A 529 21.01 -0.10 24.43
N LYS A 530 20.76 0.58 25.56
CA LYS A 530 20.96 0.04 26.91
C LYS A 530 20.06 -1.16 27.27
N ASP A 531 18.92 -1.29 26.60
CA ASP A 531 17.89 -2.30 26.87
C ASP A 531 18.02 -3.53 25.96
N ILE A 532 18.82 -3.47 24.88
CA ILE A 532 18.98 -4.56 23.90
C ILE A 532 19.32 -5.87 24.60
N ARG A 533 20.36 -5.86 25.46
CA ARG A 533 20.81 -7.05 26.20
C ARG A 533 19.71 -7.62 27.10
N GLY A 534 19.00 -6.75 27.82
CA GLY A 534 17.95 -7.17 28.75
C GLY A 534 16.71 -7.72 28.05
N ARG A 535 16.35 -7.19 26.87
CA ARG A 535 15.14 -7.60 26.14
C ARG A 535 15.36 -8.76 25.18
N LEU A 536 16.52 -8.83 24.52
CA LEU A 536 16.83 -9.84 23.50
C LEU A 536 17.69 -10.99 24.04
N GLY A 537 18.26 -10.83 25.24
CA GLY A 537 19.16 -11.79 25.86
C GLY A 537 20.64 -11.51 25.57
N ALA A 538 21.50 -11.88 26.50
CA ALA A 538 22.93 -11.59 26.44
C ALA A 538 23.62 -12.18 25.20
N GLY A 539 23.34 -13.44 24.88
CA GLY A 539 23.95 -14.09 23.73
C GLY A 539 23.59 -13.45 22.39
N TYR A 540 22.32 -13.03 22.21
CA TYR A 540 21.90 -12.39 20.98
C TYR A 540 22.52 -10.99 20.83
N ALA A 541 22.54 -10.21 21.92
CA ALA A 541 23.16 -8.88 21.90
C ALA A 541 24.66 -8.94 21.56
N GLU A 542 25.40 -9.88 22.16
CA GLU A 542 26.82 -10.09 21.86
C GLU A 542 27.05 -10.49 20.40
N ALA A 543 26.21 -11.40 19.88
CA ALA A 543 26.25 -11.83 18.49
C ALA A 543 25.95 -10.68 17.51
N LEU A 544 24.92 -9.88 17.80
CA LEU A 544 24.55 -8.70 17.04
C LEU A 544 25.70 -7.70 16.92
N TRP A 545 26.34 -7.37 18.05
CA TRP A 545 27.44 -6.42 18.09
C TRP A 545 28.70 -6.96 17.43
N SER A 546 28.98 -8.26 17.58
CA SER A 546 30.11 -8.91 16.92
C SER A 546 29.94 -8.96 15.40
N ALA A 547 28.72 -9.24 14.93
CA ALA A 547 28.40 -9.27 13.50
C ALA A 547 28.40 -7.87 12.88
N ASN A 548 28.07 -6.82 13.67
CA ASN A 548 27.94 -5.45 13.20
C ASN A 548 28.83 -4.49 14.01
N PRO A 549 30.17 -4.66 14.02
CA PRO A 549 31.09 -3.91 14.88
C PRO A 549 31.15 -2.42 14.56
N LYS A 550 30.67 -2.06 13.37
CA LYS A 550 30.50 -0.70 12.88
C LYS A 550 29.47 0.08 13.72
N VAL A 551 28.41 -0.55 14.21
CA VAL A 551 27.34 0.14 14.94
C VAL A 551 27.66 0.12 16.44
N ASN A 552 27.68 1.29 17.07
CA ASN A 552 27.97 1.38 18.50
C ASN A 552 26.92 0.60 19.31
N PRO A 553 27.29 -0.26 20.29
CA PRO A 553 26.33 -1.00 21.12
C PRO A 553 25.32 -0.14 21.89
N ALA A 554 25.62 1.14 22.13
CA ALA A 554 24.71 2.10 22.74
C ALA A 554 23.71 2.72 21.75
N ALA A 555 23.86 2.46 20.45
CA ALA A 555 22.88 2.83 19.45
C ALA A 555 21.59 2.01 19.63
N ASP A 556 20.46 2.59 19.25
CA ASP A 556 19.17 1.95 19.35
C ASP A 556 19.06 0.85 18.32
N PHE A 557 18.25 -0.16 18.62
CA PHE A 557 18.18 -1.38 17.84
C PHE A 557 17.76 -1.13 16.37
N VAL A 558 16.88 -0.17 16.12
CA VAL A 558 16.48 0.28 14.78
C VAL A 558 17.67 0.78 13.92
N MET A 559 18.74 1.27 14.54
CA MET A 559 19.91 1.79 13.82
C MET A 559 20.72 0.71 13.12
N TYR A 560 20.60 -0.56 13.51
CA TYR A 560 21.22 -1.67 12.80
C TYR A 560 20.57 -1.90 11.42
N TRP A 561 19.23 -1.76 11.32
CA TRP A 561 18.53 -1.76 10.03
C TRP A 561 18.90 -0.56 9.17
N TRP A 562 18.94 0.63 9.77
CA TRP A 562 19.30 1.85 9.06
C TRP A 562 20.72 1.75 8.48
N ASP A 563 21.69 1.30 9.28
CA ASP A 563 23.08 1.16 8.82
C ASP A 563 23.23 0.11 7.73
N HIS A 564 22.50 -1.01 7.83
CA HIS A 564 22.54 -2.07 6.83
C HIS A 564 21.94 -1.61 5.50
N ALA A 565 20.79 -0.92 5.52
CA ALA A 565 20.18 -0.35 4.32
C ALA A 565 21.08 0.73 3.68
N ALA A 566 21.70 1.59 4.49
CA ALA A 566 22.66 2.59 4.01
C ALA A 566 23.89 1.94 3.38
N GLU A 567 24.39 0.84 3.95
CA GLU A 567 25.48 0.06 3.36
C GLU A 567 25.08 -0.51 2.00
N LEU A 568 23.89 -1.11 1.89
CA LEU A 568 23.37 -1.64 0.62
C LEU A 568 23.22 -0.55 -0.44
N LEU A 569 22.83 0.68 -0.04
CA LEU A 569 22.61 1.80 -0.96
C LEU A 569 23.91 2.32 -1.60
N VAL A 570 25.06 2.15 -0.92
CA VAL A 570 26.36 2.63 -1.43
C VAL A 570 27.21 1.51 -2.03
N ARG A 571 26.73 0.25 -2.01
CA ARG A 571 27.44 -0.88 -2.63
C ARG A 571 27.54 -0.67 -4.14
N LYS A 572 28.74 -0.93 -4.68
CA LYS A 572 28.98 -0.87 -6.13
C LYS A 572 28.03 -1.83 -6.86
N GLY A 573 27.33 -1.31 -7.87
CA GLY A 573 26.38 -2.09 -8.66
C GLY A 573 25.05 -2.38 -7.97
N THR A 574 24.76 -1.71 -6.84
CA THR A 574 23.46 -1.83 -6.19
C THR A 574 22.34 -1.37 -7.11
N ARG A 575 21.22 -2.08 -7.07
CA ARG A 575 19.95 -1.64 -7.68
C ARG A 575 19.11 -0.81 -6.72
N LEU A 576 19.47 -0.75 -5.44
CA LEU A 576 18.74 0.01 -4.43
C LEU A 576 18.79 1.49 -4.77
N ARG A 577 17.62 2.10 -4.98
CA ARG A 577 17.47 3.51 -5.33
C ARG A 577 17.28 4.37 -4.09
N ARG A 578 16.41 3.94 -3.17
CA ARG A 578 16.06 4.64 -1.94
C ARG A 578 15.66 3.67 -0.84
N PHE A 579 15.83 4.08 0.42
CA PHE A 579 15.21 3.42 1.57
C PHE A 579 14.54 4.42 2.52
N GLY A 580 13.56 3.97 3.29
CA GLY A 580 12.84 4.79 4.25
C GLY A 580 12.36 3.98 5.46
N PHE A 581 12.68 4.45 6.66
CA PHE A 581 12.27 3.78 7.90
C PHE A 581 11.53 4.73 8.82
N VAL A 582 10.55 4.18 9.54
CA VAL A 582 10.08 4.78 10.78
C VAL A 582 11.15 4.55 11.85
N THR A 583 11.40 5.56 12.67
CA THR A 583 12.42 5.53 13.72
C THR A 583 11.94 6.26 14.96
N THR A 584 12.67 6.08 16.06
CA THR A 584 12.46 6.81 17.31
C THR A 584 13.01 8.23 17.19
N ASN A 585 12.42 9.19 17.92
CA ASN A 585 12.95 10.57 17.97
C ASN A 585 14.36 10.67 18.56
N SER A 586 14.80 9.64 19.30
CA SER A 586 16.19 9.48 19.74
C SER A 586 17.19 9.42 18.58
N ILE A 587 16.76 9.29 17.31
CA ILE A 587 17.64 9.39 16.14
C ILE A 587 18.48 10.69 16.13
N THR A 588 17.99 11.75 16.77
CA THR A 588 18.72 13.01 16.93
C THR A 588 19.80 12.97 18.01
N GLN A 589 19.82 11.97 18.89
CA GLN A 589 20.78 11.81 19.98
C GLN A 589 22.14 11.30 19.48
N VAL A 590 23.18 11.52 20.29
CA VAL A 590 24.60 11.36 19.91
C VAL A 590 24.91 10.01 19.28
N PHE A 591 24.50 8.89 19.88
CA PHE A 591 24.87 7.56 19.36
C PHE A 591 24.20 7.22 18.04
N GLN A 592 22.93 7.61 17.86
CA GLN A 592 22.20 7.37 16.61
C GLN A 592 22.72 8.29 15.52
N ARG A 593 22.93 9.57 15.85
CA ARG A 593 23.49 10.56 14.93
C ARG A 593 24.85 10.14 14.38
N ARG A 594 25.72 9.54 15.20
CA ARG A 594 27.02 9.02 14.75
C ARG A 594 26.89 7.92 13.69
N VAL A 595 25.83 7.11 13.73
CA VAL A 595 25.55 6.11 12.68
C VAL A 595 25.23 6.81 11.37
N LEU A 596 24.40 7.86 11.40
CA LEU A 596 24.05 8.67 10.22
C LEU A 596 25.26 9.42 9.69
N GLU A 597 25.93 10.20 10.54
CA GLU A 597 27.09 11.05 10.20
C GLU A 597 28.16 10.25 9.46
N ARG A 598 28.43 9.01 9.90
CA ARG A 598 29.37 8.15 9.19
C ARG A 598 29.00 7.91 7.72
N ARG A 599 27.73 7.60 7.45
CA ARG A 599 27.26 7.31 6.07
C ARG A 599 27.07 8.59 5.26
N LEU A 600 26.75 9.71 5.90
CA LEU A 600 26.61 11.03 5.28
C LEU A 600 27.97 11.67 4.94
N ALA A 601 29.04 11.31 5.66
CA ALA A 601 30.38 11.84 5.44
C ALA A 601 31.29 10.88 4.65
N ASP A 602 30.75 9.75 4.17
CA ASP A 602 31.51 8.76 3.41
C ASP A 602 31.89 9.28 2.02
N ALA A 603 32.86 8.66 1.35
CA ALA A 603 33.33 9.10 0.03
C ALA A 603 32.23 9.01 -1.05
N SER A 604 31.30 8.08 -0.89
CA SER A 604 30.04 8.00 -1.63
C SER A 604 28.90 8.14 -0.63
N PRO A 605 28.54 9.38 -0.26
CA PRO A 605 27.65 9.62 0.86
C PRO A 605 26.20 9.30 0.50
N VAL A 606 25.45 8.81 1.48
CA VAL A 606 23.98 8.81 1.40
C VAL A 606 23.46 10.24 1.59
N SER A 607 22.23 10.53 1.15
CA SER A 607 21.59 11.83 1.35
C SER A 607 20.19 11.66 1.97
N LEU A 608 19.78 12.63 2.78
CA LEU A 608 18.43 12.67 3.34
C LEU A 608 17.50 13.41 2.38
N VAL A 609 16.56 12.68 1.79
CA VAL A 609 15.54 13.25 0.88
C VAL A 609 14.36 13.83 1.66
N LEU A 610 13.98 13.17 2.75
CA LEU A 610 12.87 13.58 3.61
C LEU A 610 13.14 13.18 5.06
N ALA A 611 12.85 14.09 5.98
CA ALA A 611 12.74 13.79 7.40
C ALA A 611 11.47 14.46 7.93
N ILE A 612 10.66 13.71 8.68
CA ILE A 612 9.43 14.20 9.27
C ILE A 612 9.70 14.41 10.77
N PRO A 613 9.37 15.58 11.34
CA PRO A 613 9.59 15.84 12.75
C PRO A 613 8.73 14.94 13.65
N ASP A 614 9.05 14.95 14.93
CA ASP A 614 8.35 14.23 15.99
C ASP A 614 6.84 14.47 15.91
N HIS A 615 6.08 13.38 15.96
CA HIS A 615 4.64 13.42 15.95
C HIS A 615 4.07 12.30 16.83
N PRO A 616 2.90 12.50 17.45
CA PRO A 616 2.37 11.54 18.41
C PRO A 616 2.12 10.18 17.77
N TRP A 617 2.64 9.11 18.38
CA TRP A 617 2.18 7.76 18.06
C TRP A 617 0.76 7.59 18.61
N THR A 618 -0.20 7.18 17.79
CA THR A 618 -1.58 7.00 18.23
C THR A 618 -1.63 5.99 19.37
N LYS A 619 -2.18 6.41 20.53
CA LYS A 619 -2.34 5.55 21.72
C LYS A 619 -3.30 4.41 21.39
N ALA A 620 -2.78 3.22 21.08
CA ALA A 620 -3.59 2.01 20.96
C ALA A 620 -3.96 1.41 22.33
N SER A 621 -3.29 1.80 23.44
CA SER A 621 -3.68 1.39 24.80
C SER A 621 -3.06 2.27 25.90
N LYS A 622 -3.61 2.19 27.11
CA LYS A 622 -3.18 2.94 28.32
C LYS A 622 -1.75 2.62 28.77
N ASP A 623 -1.19 1.49 28.36
CA ASP A 623 0.12 0.99 28.81
C ASP A 623 1.22 1.04 27.73
N ALA A 624 0.95 1.65 26.57
CA ALA A 624 1.97 1.83 25.55
C ALA A 624 3.06 2.79 26.05
N ALA A 625 4.33 2.40 25.88
CA ALA A 625 5.46 3.29 26.13
C ALA A 625 5.24 4.60 25.37
N ALA A 626 5.52 5.72 26.04
CA ALA A 626 5.39 7.02 25.43
C ALA A 626 6.42 7.16 24.30
N VAL A 627 6.01 6.86 23.07
CA VAL A 627 6.66 7.38 21.87
C VAL A 627 6.24 8.84 21.81
N ARG A 628 7.06 9.70 22.43
CA ARG A 628 6.95 11.15 22.34
C ARG A 628 7.83 11.63 21.21
#